data_AF-A0A7J2N1Q9-F1
#
_entry.id   AF-A0A7J2N1Q9-F1
#
_cell.length_a   1.000
_cell.length_b   1.000
_cell.length_c   1.000
_cell.angle_alpha   90.00
_cell.angle_beta   90.00
_cell.angle_gamma   90.00
#
_symmetry.space_group_name_H-M   'P 1'
#
loop_
_entity.id
_entity.type
_entity.pdbx_description
1 polymer ?
#
loop_
_entity_poly.entity_id
_entity_poly.type
_entity_poly.pdbx_seq_one_letter_code
_entity_poly.pdbx_strand_id
1 'polypeptide(L)' 'AEHTDFEGVKYDPEIGIFGMDVCVTLERKGYRIKRRKRAKTKVPRKHRITREEAMEFVKKEFNVEVIE' A
#
# COMPACT_ATOMS: atom_id res chain seq x y z
N ALA A 1 2.91 -4.38 15.81
CA ALA A 1 1.52 -4.72 15.50
C ALA A 1 1.47 -6.23 15.39
N GLU A 2 0.95 -6.87 16.44
CA GLU A 2 0.85 -8.32 16.47
C GLU A 2 -0.45 -8.73 15.80
N HIS A 3 -0.48 -9.94 15.25
CA HIS A 3 -1.68 -10.46 14.57
C HIS A 3 -2.91 -10.59 15.51
N THR A 4 -2.71 -10.52 16.84
CA THR A 4 -3.79 -10.52 17.86
C THR A 4 -4.51 -9.18 17.96
N ASP A 5 -3.94 -8.09 17.43
CA ASP A 5 -4.53 -6.76 17.45
C ASP A 5 -5.59 -6.53 16.34
N PHE A 6 -5.75 -7.49 15.41
CA PHE A 6 -6.72 -7.39 14.32
C PHE A 6 -8.13 -7.76 14.80
N GLU A 7 -9.06 -6.80 14.73
CA GLU A 7 -10.49 -7.03 14.99
C GLU A 7 -11.04 -8.11 14.05
N GLY A 8 -11.41 -9.27 14.61
CA GLY A 8 -12.04 -10.39 13.89
C GLY A 8 -11.26 -11.70 13.87
N VAL A 9 -9.99 -11.70 14.29
CA VAL A 9 -9.19 -12.92 14.44
C VAL A 9 -9.20 -13.34 15.90
N LYS A 10 -9.82 -14.49 16.22
CA LYS A 10 -9.75 -15.05 17.57
C LYS A 10 -8.34 -15.55 17.83
N TYR A 11 -7.79 -15.22 19.00
CA TYR A 11 -6.52 -15.73 19.46
C TYR A 11 -6.58 -17.25 19.57
N ASP A 12 -5.73 -17.93 18.81
CA ASP A 12 -5.53 -19.38 18.90
C ASP A 12 -4.14 -19.64 19.51
N PRO A 13 -4.08 -20.17 20.76
CA PRO A 13 -2.82 -20.43 21.45
C PRO A 13 -1.90 -21.44 20.73
N GLU A 14 -2.42 -22.28 19.83
CA GLU A 14 -1.61 -23.25 19.06
C GLU A 14 -0.83 -22.58 17.91
N ILE A 15 -1.31 -21.44 17.42
CA ILE A 15 -0.79 -20.75 16.24
C ILE A 15 0.47 -19.92 16.60
N GLY A 16 0.60 -19.41 17.82
CA GLY A 16 1.78 -18.67 18.29
C GLY A 16 1.85 -17.20 17.81
N ILE A 17 2.88 -16.46 18.24
CA ILE A 17 3.03 -15.02 17.92
C ILE A 17 3.66 -14.83 16.53
N PHE A 18 2.85 -14.36 15.57
CA PHE A 18 3.34 -13.95 14.25
C PHE A 18 3.44 -12.42 14.14
N GLY A 19 4.58 -11.96 13.62
CA GLY A 19 4.78 -10.62 13.08
C GLY A 19 4.56 -10.62 11.56
N MET A 20 4.11 -9.50 11.01
CA MET A 20 3.88 -9.33 9.57
C MET A 20 4.41 -7.97 9.11
N ASP A 21 5.11 -7.97 7.99
CA ASP A 21 5.46 -6.76 7.27
C ASP A 21 4.39 -6.46 6.20
N VAL A 22 3.85 -5.23 6.20
CA VAL A 22 2.82 -4.79 5.24
C VAL A 22 3.40 -3.75 4.29
N CYS A 23 3.58 -4.14 3.04
CA CYS A 23 4.04 -3.25 1.97
C CYS A 23 2.86 -2.87 1.06
N VAL A 24 2.59 -1.57 0.94
CA VAL A 24 1.54 -1.03 0.07
C VAL A 24 2.16 -0.31 -1.12
N THR A 25 1.68 -0.59 -2.34
CA THR A 25 2.08 0.11 -3.55
C THR A 25 0.94 1.00 -4.05
N LEU A 26 1.18 2.30 -4.16
CA LEU A 26 0.24 3.26 -4.72
C LEU A 26 0.48 3.41 -6.23
N GLU A 27 -0.60 3.43 -7.02
CA GLU A 27 -0.54 3.61 -8.48
C GLU A 27 -1.68 4.50 -8.99
N ARG A 28 -1.40 5.32 -10.00
CA ARG A 28 -2.44 6.13 -10.67
C ARG A 28 -3.22 5.30 -11.68
N LYS A 29 -4.49 5.67 -11.91
CA LYS A 29 -5.30 5.12 -13.01
C LYS A 29 -4.57 5.34 -14.34
N GLY A 30 -4.29 4.25 -15.06
CA GLY A 30 -3.49 4.28 -16.30
C GLY A 30 -2.13 3.58 -16.19
N TYR A 31 -1.70 3.20 -14.98
CA TYR A 31 -0.44 2.48 -14.77
C TYR A 31 -0.37 1.11 -15.49
N ARG A 32 -1.54 0.55 -15.88
CA ARG A 32 -1.67 -0.66 -16.70
C ARG A 32 -0.87 -0.62 -18.00
N ILE A 33 -0.59 0.55 -18.57
CA ILE A 33 0.17 0.68 -19.83
C ILE A 33 1.58 0.05 -19.72
N LYS A 34 2.18 0.01 -18.52
CA LYS A 34 3.46 -0.65 -18.25
C LYS A 34 3.34 -2.18 -18.15
N ARG A 35 2.16 -2.71 -17.77
CA ARG A 35 1.94 -4.13 -17.47
C ARG A 35 1.33 -4.91 -18.64
N ARG A 36 0.56 -4.25 -19.51
CA ARG A 36 -0.14 -4.89 -20.65
C ARG A 36 0.82 -5.49 -21.68
N LYS A 37 0.40 -6.58 -22.33
CA LYS A 37 1.16 -7.28 -23.39
C LYS A 37 1.14 -6.51 -24.72
N ARG A 38 -0.03 -6.03 -25.16
CA ARG A 38 -0.19 -5.25 -26.40
C ARG A 38 0.13 -3.78 -26.14
N ALA A 39 0.93 -3.17 -27.01
CA ALA A 39 1.31 -1.75 -26.96
C ALA A 39 1.84 -1.31 -25.58
N LYS A 40 2.81 -2.07 -25.04
CA LYS A 40 3.46 -1.77 -23.76
C LYS A 40 4.27 -0.47 -23.90
N THR A 41 4.03 0.48 -23.00
CA THR A 41 4.76 1.76 -22.99
C THR A 41 5.23 2.08 -21.58
N LYS A 42 6.34 2.83 -21.46
CA LYS A 42 6.83 3.31 -20.16
C LYS A 42 5.87 4.38 -19.61
N VAL A 43 5.64 4.36 -18.30
CA VAL A 43 4.86 5.40 -17.62
C VAL A 43 5.71 6.68 -17.55
N PRO A 44 5.21 7.81 -18.12
CA PRO A 44 5.89 9.11 -18.07
C PRO A 44 6.14 9.56 -16.63
N ARG A 45 7.21 10.33 -16.39
CA ARG A 45 7.54 10.86 -15.05
C ARG A 45 6.38 11.64 -14.42
N LYS A 46 5.67 12.46 -15.20
CA LYS A 46 4.50 13.26 -14.76
C LYS A 46 3.32 12.41 -14.25
N HIS A 47 3.25 11.14 -14.63
CA HIS A 47 2.17 10.23 -14.21
C HIS A 47 2.60 9.29 -13.08
N ARG A 48 3.87 9.32 -12.68
CA ARG A 48 4.33 8.59 -11.49
C ARG A 48 3.94 9.37 -10.25
N ILE A 49 3.72 8.65 -9.15
CA ILE A 49 3.43 9.23 -7.85
C ILE A 49 4.75 9.64 -7.22
N THR A 50 4.81 10.87 -6.68
CA THR A 50 5.93 11.34 -5.87
C THR A 50 5.70 11.03 -4.40
N ARG A 51 6.76 11.10 -3.57
CA ARG A 51 6.66 10.83 -2.14
C ARG A 51 5.66 11.77 -1.45
N GLU A 52 5.69 13.05 -1.79
CA GLU A 52 4.79 14.08 -1.26
C GLU A 52 3.31 13.77 -1.55
N GLU A 53 2.99 13.47 -2.80
CA GLU A 53 1.63 13.10 -3.20
C GLU A 53 1.14 11.81 -2.52
N ALA A 54 2.05 10.84 -2.31
CA ALA A 54 1.73 9.62 -1.59
C ALA A 54 1.38 9.90 -0.11
N MET A 55 2.16 10.76 0.56
CA MET A 55 1.90 11.15 1.95
C MET A 55 0.58 11.90 2.07
N GLU A 56 0.29 12.83 1.16
CA GLU A 56 -0.98 13.57 1.14
C GLU A 56 -2.19 12.65 0.91
N PHE A 57 -2.07 11.69 -0.02
CA PHE A 57 -3.13 10.71 -0.29
C PHE A 57 -3.45 9.86 0.95
N VAL A 58 -2.42 9.34 1.63
CA VAL A 58 -2.61 8.51 2.83
C VAL A 58 -3.20 9.33 3.96
N LYS A 59 -2.74 10.56 4.17
CA LYS A 59 -3.29 11.47 5.18
C LYS A 59 -4.77 11.78 4.91
N LYS A 60 -5.17 11.96 3.65
CA LYS A 60 -6.56 12.31 3.29
C LYS A 60 -7.52 11.12 3.38
N GLU A 61 -7.14 9.95 2.86
CA GLU A 61 -8.04 8.80 2.78
C GLU A 61 -8.10 7.99 4.08
N PHE A 62 -6.99 7.90 4.80
CA PHE A 62 -6.87 7.07 6.00
C PHE A 62 -6.76 7.89 7.29
N ASN A 63 -6.77 9.22 7.20
CA ASN A 63 -6.69 10.16 8.32
C ASN A 63 -5.51 9.88 9.28
N VAL A 64 -4.39 9.41 8.73
CA VAL A 64 -3.19 9.04 9.49
C VAL A 64 -2.16 10.16 9.41
N GLU A 65 -1.51 10.47 10.52
CA GLU A 65 -0.35 11.36 10.53
C GLU A 65 0.91 10.55 10.20
N VAL A 66 1.59 10.96 9.12
CA VAL A 66 2.90 10.40 8.77
C VAL A 66 3.93 11.07 9.67
N ILE A 67 4.47 10.32 10.62
CA ILE A 67 5.60 10.73 11.46
C ILE A 67 6.88 10.40 10.69
N GLU A 68 7.77 11.37 10.57
CA GLU A 68 9.05 11.24 9.86
C GLU A 68 10.10 10.45 10.66
#